data_AF-A0A819ZTY6-F1
#
_entry.id   AF-A0A819ZTY6-F1
#
_cell.length_a   1.000
_cell.length_b   1.000
_cell.length_c   1.000
_cell.angle_alpha   90.00
_cell.angle_beta   90.00
_cell.angle_gamma   90.00
#
_symmetry.space_group_name_H-M   'P 1'
#
loop_
_entity.id
_entity.type
_entity.pdbx_description
1 polymer ?
#
loop_
_entity_poly.entity_id
_entity_poly.type
_entity_poly.pdbx_seq_one_letter_code
_entity_poly.pdbx_strand_id
1 'polypeptide(L)'
;MSLPPMDKNGSMSGSCDFETTQMETFLSQTFDFQNLPGEYIVQGVKAFKLGRSLYSMDPKMIIHFPSNTTTSFAMTVREIFAWQHSYKVYADKTIEGMNKDFLLRALRGQSKYGKEAFRMKFVVRISQCPILMEFDARIISRVPQEEWPHRIKLVSVTGIDFAGRIHDLNDILTYVTNWQDVYEIDPRSQLPRVYNGRDFCRITNGPRGKLDKNLLLNDLMRMARLRLRACDIEKVEVVVETGIGLGVFAGTTIGIGETVRALSALAIRKVLEEDGPTYQNVCAVVIALPIFDVGHRNDKRQDTYQVFVDEFNQNNESLFLY
;
A
#
# COMPACT_ATOMS: atom_id res chain seq x y z
N MET A 1 13.32 -6.54 25.36
CA MET A 1 12.04 -6.04 25.89
C MET A 1 10.97 -6.41 24.87
N SER A 2 10.31 -7.58 24.99
CA SER A 2 9.44 -8.18 23.96
C SER A 2 8.38 -7.21 23.44
N LEU A 3 8.22 -7.09 22.12
CA LEU A 3 7.03 -6.51 21.52
C LEU A 3 5.90 -7.51 21.79
N PRO A 4 4.79 -7.09 22.42
CA PRO A 4 3.63 -7.93 22.60
C PRO A 4 3.05 -8.34 21.22
N PRO A 5 2.31 -9.47 21.18
CA PRO A 5 1.73 -10.00 19.95
C PRO A 5 0.80 -8.99 19.27
N MET A 6 0.54 -9.23 17.99
CA MET A 6 -0.23 -8.40 17.07
C MET A 6 -1.74 -8.35 17.39
N ASP A 7 -2.15 -8.24 18.64
CA ASP A 7 -3.56 -8.12 19.03
C ASP A 7 -3.96 -6.65 19.06
N LYS A 8 -4.39 -6.14 17.90
CA LYS A 8 -5.14 -4.89 17.88
C LYS A 8 -6.57 -5.24 18.33
N ASN A 9 -6.81 -5.16 19.64
CA ASN A 9 -8.11 -5.42 20.30
C ASN A 9 -8.64 -6.88 20.14
N GLY A 10 -7.76 -7.87 20.32
CA GLY A 10 -8.12 -9.30 20.32
C GLY A 10 -7.55 -10.05 19.13
N SER A 11 -7.79 -11.37 19.11
CA SER A 11 -7.37 -12.30 18.06
C SER A 11 -7.69 -11.75 16.67
N MET A 12 -6.79 -11.93 15.69
CA MET A 12 -7.02 -11.60 14.28
C MET A 12 -8.47 -11.92 13.89
N SER A 13 -9.29 -10.89 13.70
CA SER A 13 -10.71 -11.05 13.43
C SER A 13 -10.94 -11.27 11.93
N GLY A 14 -11.82 -12.20 11.57
CA GLY A 14 -12.25 -12.46 10.18
C GLY A 14 -11.43 -13.53 9.46
N SER A 15 -11.48 -13.55 8.13
CA SER A 15 -10.80 -14.54 7.27
C SER A 15 -9.27 -14.45 7.28
N CYS A 16 -8.68 -13.44 7.93
CA CYS A 16 -7.23 -13.21 7.93
C CYS A 16 -6.44 -14.38 8.53
N ASP A 17 -6.95 -15.04 9.57
CA ASP A 17 -6.28 -16.20 10.17
C ASP A 17 -6.25 -17.39 9.21
N PHE A 18 -7.38 -17.63 8.52
CA PHE A 18 -7.48 -18.65 7.47
C PHE A 18 -6.54 -18.36 6.30
N GLU A 19 -6.53 -17.14 5.77
CA GLU A 19 -5.65 -16.73 4.66
C GLU A 19 -4.16 -16.82 5.05
N THR A 20 -3.83 -16.39 6.27
CA THR A 20 -2.46 -16.48 6.79
C THR A 20 -2.02 -17.94 6.91
N THR A 21 -2.86 -18.79 7.51
CA THR A 21 -2.59 -20.23 7.67
C THR A 21 -2.45 -20.94 6.32
N GLN A 22 -3.30 -20.59 5.35
CA GLN A 22 -3.24 -21.13 3.99
C GLN A 22 -1.92 -20.75 3.31
N MET A 23 -1.49 -19.49 3.45
CA MET A 23 -0.21 -19.03 2.91
C MET A 23 0.98 -19.69 3.61
N GLU A 24 0.97 -19.81 4.93
CA GLU A 24 2.03 -20.52 5.69
C GLU A 24 2.14 -21.98 5.26
N THR A 25 1.02 -22.67 5.07
CA THR A 25 0.97 -24.05 4.59
C THR A 25 1.57 -24.15 3.19
N PHE A 26 1.17 -23.28 2.28
CA PHE A 26 1.72 -23.23 0.92
C PHE A 26 3.22 -22.98 0.91
N LEU A 27 3.70 -22.01 1.69
CA LEU A 27 5.12 -21.68 1.80
C LEU A 27 5.91 -22.86 2.37
N SER A 28 5.36 -23.54 3.37
CA SER A 28 5.98 -24.72 3.99
C SER A 28 6.11 -25.87 2.99
N GLN A 29 5.05 -26.16 2.24
CA GLN A 29 5.06 -27.25 1.26
C GLN A 29 5.92 -26.96 0.03
N THR A 30 5.90 -25.71 -0.46
CA THR A 30 6.53 -25.34 -1.73
C THR A 30 8.00 -24.96 -1.55
N PHE A 31 8.31 -24.22 -0.50
CA PHE A 31 9.63 -23.60 -0.28
C PHE A 31 10.34 -24.10 0.98
N ASP A 32 9.78 -25.11 1.67
CA ASP A 32 10.28 -25.57 2.97
C ASP A 32 10.44 -24.39 3.96
N PHE A 33 9.40 -23.56 4.03
CA PHE A 33 9.32 -22.45 4.96
C PHE A 33 9.30 -22.97 6.41
N GLN A 34 10.21 -22.47 7.23
CA GLN A 34 10.33 -22.84 8.63
C GLN A 34 10.56 -21.60 9.48
N ASN A 35 9.74 -21.41 10.51
CA ASN A 35 10.01 -20.43 11.56
C ASN A 35 11.26 -20.87 12.35
N LEU A 36 12.18 -19.93 12.59
CA LEU A 36 13.40 -20.14 13.37
C LEU A 36 13.08 -19.97 14.86
N PRO A 37 13.17 -21.03 15.69
CA PRO A 37 12.79 -20.96 17.10
C PRO A 37 13.65 -19.97 17.88
N GLY A 38 13.03 -19.06 18.62
CA GLY A 38 13.72 -18.08 19.46
C GLY A 38 14.39 -16.93 18.68
N GLU A 39 14.38 -16.96 17.35
CA GLU A 39 14.91 -15.91 16.51
C GLU A 39 13.80 -14.97 16.03
N TYR A 40 14.13 -13.68 15.97
CA TYR A 40 13.20 -12.62 15.59
C TYR A 40 13.90 -11.68 14.62
N ILE A 41 13.27 -11.41 13.46
CA ILE A 41 13.79 -10.39 12.50
C ILE A 41 13.73 -9.02 13.15
N VAL A 42 12.59 -8.74 13.77
CA VAL A 42 12.38 -7.70 14.76
C VAL A 42 11.57 -8.31 15.87
N GLN A 43 11.76 -7.82 17.09
CA GLN A 43 11.08 -8.36 18.25
C GLN A 43 9.56 -8.47 18.01
N GLY A 44 8.94 -9.63 18.26
CA GLY A 44 7.52 -9.88 17.93
C GLY A 44 7.23 -10.38 16.51
N VAL A 45 8.21 -10.34 15.59
CA VAL A 45 8.15 -10.95 14.25
C VAL A 45 9.15 -12.09 14.20
N LYS A 46 8.66 -13.34 14.19
CA LYS A 46 9.50 -14.53 14.15
C LYS A 46 10.38 -14.51 12.91
N ALA A 47 11.66 -14.87 13.07
CA ALA A 47 12.51 -15.11 11.92
C ALA A 47 12.10 -16.40 11.23
N PHE A 48 12.36 -16.49 9.94
CA PHE A 48 12.06 -17.66 9.13
C PHE A 48 13.21 -17.94 8.15
N LYS A 49 13.25 -19.17 7.66
CA LYS A 49 14.09 -19.57 6.53
C LYS A 49 13.25 -20.32 5.49
N LEU A 50 13.73 -20.32 4.25
CA LEU A 50 13.23 -21.17 3.18
C LEU A 50 14.28 -22.26 2.92
N GLY A 51 13.92 -23.53 3.08
CA GLY A 51 14.82 -24.65 2.81
C GLY A 51 15.01 -24.93 1.31
N ARG A 52 14.09 -24.45 0.46
CA ARG A 52 14.21 -24.54 -0.99
C ARG A 52 14.14 -23.16 -1.64
N SER A 53 15.18 -22.83 -2.40
CA SER A 53 15.25 -21.60 -3.17
C SER A 53 14.58 -21.76 -4.53
N LEU A 54 13.89 -20.72 -5.01
CA LEU A 54 13.40 -20.65 -6.39
C LEU A 54 14.52 -20.92 -7.42
N TYR A 55 15.75 -20.48 -7.12
CA TYR A 55 16.92 -20.69 -7.99
C TYR A 55 17.35 -22.16 -8.12
N SER A 56 16.88 -23.04 -7.23
CA SER A 56 17.18 -24.47 -7.24
C SER A 56 16.05 -25.33 -7.85
N MET A 57 14.93 -24.71 -8.23
CA MET A 57 13.77 -25.42 -8.78
C MET A 57 13.87 -25.56 -10.31
N ASP A 58 13.24 -26.61 -10.88
CA ASP A 58 13.13 -26.77 -12.34
C ASP A 58 12.35 -25.58 -12.94
N PRO A 59 12.90 -24.85 -13.93
CA PRO A 59 12.21 -23.75 -14.60
C PRO A 59 10.83 -24.09 -15.17
N LYS A 60 10.55 -25.36 -15.48
CA LYS A 60 9.26 -25.86 -15.99
C LYS A 60 8.29 -26.30 -14.89
N MET A 61 8.76 -26.41 -13.64
CA MET A 61 7.89 -26.74 -12.51
C MET A 61 6.79 -25.70 -12.38
N ILE A 62 5.55 -26.16 -12.26
CA ILE A 62 4.36 -25.31 -12.05
C ILE A 62 4.14 -25.17 -10.55
N ILE A 63 4.11 -23.94 -10.07
CA ILE A 63 3.74 -23.57 -8.71
C ILE A 63 2.27 -23.15 -8.72
N HIS A 64 1.43 -23.86 -7.98
CA HIS A 64 0.02 -23.53 -7.78
C HIS A 64 -0.12 -22.69 -6.52
N PHE A 65 -0.59 -21.46 -6.68
CA PHE A 65 -0.83 -20.55 -5.58
C PHE A 65 -2.19 -20.84 -4.94
N PRO A 66 -2.32 -20.65 -3.61
CA PRO A 66 -3.60 -20.79 -2.96
C PRO A 66 -4.64 -19.83 -3.55
N SER A 67 -5.84 -20.34 -3.80
CA SER A 67 -6.97 -19.56 -4.30
C SER A 67 -8.26 -20.08 -3.67
N ASN A 68 -9.14 -19.17 -3.27
CA ASN A 68 -10.49 -19.50 -2.83
C ASN A 68 -11.49 -19.52 -4.00
N THR A 69 -11.03 -19.29 -5.24
CA THR A 69 -11.86 -19.33 -6.45
C THR A 69 -11.84 -20.71 -7.11
N THR A 70 -12.79 -20.98 -8.00
CA THR A 70 -12.92 -22.26 -8.73
C THR A 70 -11.76 -22.59 -9.67
N THR A 71 -10.84 -21.65 -9.88
CA THR A 71 -9.67 -21.77 -10.73
C THR A 71 -8.39 -21.59 -9.91
N SER A 72 -7.47 -22.55 -9.99
CA SER A 72 -6.16 -22.42 -9.35
C SER A 72 -5.28 -21.45 -10.12
N PHE A 73 -4.79 -20.40 -9.47
CA PHE A 73 -3.73 -19.56 -10.04
C PHE A 73 -2.41 -20.33 -10.03
N ALA A 74 -1.68 -20.37 -11.15
CA ALA A 74 -0.40 -21.05 -11.24
C ALA A 74 0.60 -20.30 -12.13
N MET A 75 1.89 -20.48 -11.86
CA MET A 75 3.00 -20.01 -12.69
C MET A 75 4.11 -21.06 -12.72
N THR A 76 4.77 -21.19 -13.85
CA THR A 76 6.06 -21.87 -13.92
C THR A 76 7.12 -21.08 -13.16
N VAL A 77 8.14 -21.76 -12.65
CA VAL A 77 9.32 -21.11 -12.03
C VAL A 77 9.96 -20.09 -12.98
N ARG A 78 10.01 -20.39 -14.28
CA ARG A 78 10.50 -19.43 -15.31
C ARG A 78 9.66 -18.16 -15.37
N GLU A 79 8.34 -18.26 -15.32
CA GLU A 79 7.46 -17.09 -15.31
C GLU A 79 7.63 -16.26 -14.03
N ILE A 80 7.84 -16.91 -12.88
CA ILE A 80 8.12 -16.21 -11.62
C ILE A 80 9.42 -15.41 -11.73
N PHE A 81 10.47 -15.98 -12.33
CA PHE A 81 11.69 -15.24 -12.60
C PHE A 81 11.46 -14.08 -13.57
N ALA A 82 10.78 -14.30 -14.69
CA ALA A 82 10.49 -13.23 -15.64
C ALA A 82 9.73 -12.08 -14.96
N TRP A 83 8.75 -12.41 -14.11
CA TRP A 83 8.02 -11.45 -13.30
C TRP A 83 8.94 -10.66 -12.34
N GLN A 84 9.80 -11.34 -11.57
CA GLN A 84 10.75 -10.69 -10.67
C GLN A 84 11.72 -9.76 -11.42
N HIS A 85 12.19 -10.16 -12.60
CA HIS A 85 13.09 -9.35 -13.44
C HIS A 85 12.39 -8.16 -14.10
N SER A 86 11.05 -8.17 -14.17
CA SER A 86 10.27 -7.04 -14.69
C SER A 86 10.18 -5.87 -13.70
N TYR A 87 10.61 -6.07 -12.45
CA TYR A 87 10.47 -5.11 -11.38
C TYR A 87 11.36 -3.88 -11.58
N LYS A 88 10.73 -2.71 -11.57
CA LYS A 88 11.35 -1.39 -11.72
C LYS A 88 10.97 -0.50 -10.54
N VAL A 89 11.93 0.30 -10.11
CA VAL A 89 11.77 1.22 -8.99
C VAL A 89 12.08 2.63 -9.44
N TYR A 90 11.12 3.51 -9.25
CA TYR A 90 11.24 4.95 -9.44
C TYR A 90 11.20 5.59 -8.08
N ALA A 91 11.98 6.65 -7.90
CA ALA A 91 12.02 7.35 -6.64
C ALA A 91 12.16 8.83 -6.89
N ASP A 92 11.56 9.61 -6.00
CA ASP A 92 11.70 11.04 -6.06
C ASP A 92 13.09 11.49 -5.61
N LYS A 93 13.96 11.83 -6.58
CA LYS A 93 15.33 12.30 -6.34
C LYS A 93 15.40 13.58 -5.51
N THR A 94 14.31 14.34 -5.41
CA THR A 94 14.25 15.60 -4.67
C THR A 94 14.02 15.37 -3.18
N ILE A 95 13.64 14.16 -2.76
CA ILE A 95 13.54 13.81 -1.34
C ILE A 95 14.94 13.60 -0.76
N GLU A 96 15.26 14.35 0.29
CA GLU A 96 16.57 14.30 0.95
C GLU A 96 16.90 12.86 1.42
N GLY A 97 18.07 12.35 1.01
CA GLY A 97 18.51 10.99 1.36
C GLY A 97 17.99 9.88 0.43
N MET A 98 17.26 10.23 -0.63
CA MET A 98 16.78 9.28 -1.66
C MET A 98 17.88 8.88 -2.65
N ASN A 99 18.80 8.03 -2.21
CA ASN A 99 19.90 7.52 -3.05
C ASN A 99 19.82 6.00 -3.31
N LYS A 100 20.66 5.51 -4.22
CA LYS A 100 20.70 4.09 -4.61
C LYS A 100 20.93 3.17 -3.42
N ASP A 101 21.83 3.52 -2.51
CA ASP A 101 22.15 2.70 -1.34
C ASP A 101 20.98 2.61 -0.37
N PHE A 102 20.29 3.73 -0.12
CA PHE A 102 19.05 3.76 0.64
C PHE A 102 18.00 2.85 0.01
N LEU A 103 17.74 3.00 -1.29
CA LEU A 103 16.75 2.18 -2.01
C LEU A 103 17.09 0.70 -1.93
N LEU A 104 18.34 0.31 -2.16
CA LEU A 104 18.78 -1.08 -2.07
C LEU A 104 18.61 -1.67 -0.66
N ARG A 105 18.92 -0.90 0.40
CA ARG A 105 18.67 -1.33 1.78
C ARG A 105 17.17 -1.46 2.05
N ALA A 106 16.39 -0.45 1.70
CA ALA A 106 14.96 -0.42 1.98
C ALA A 106 14.21 -1.55 1.25
N LEU A 107 14.54 -1.82 -0.02
CA LEU A 107 13.96 -2.93 -0.80
C LEU A 107 14.33 -4.31 -0.25
N ARG A 108 15.40 -4.42 0.55
CA ARG A 108 15.77 -5.63 1.29
C ARG A 108 15.06 -5.74 2.66
N GLY A 109 14.12 -4.84 2.96
CA GLY A 109 13.45 -4.78 4.27
C GLY A 109 14.34 -4.26 5.39
N GLN A 110 15.45 -3.58 5.06
CA GLN A 110 16.41 -3.05 6.04
C GLN A 110 16.19 -1.55 6.33
N SER A 111 15.03 -1.00 5.99
CA SER A 111 14.67 0.38 6.35
C SER A 111 14.20 0.49 7.80
N LYS A 112 14.66 1.51 8.50
CA LYS A 112 14.18 1.83 9.86
C LYS A 112 12.82 2.54 9.83
N TYR A 113 12.12 2.55 10.96
CA TYR A 113 10.92 3.36 11.14
C TYR A 113 11.23 4.87 11.10
N GLY A 114 10.18 5.70 11.07
CA GLY A 114 10.33 7.15 11.01
C GLY A 114 10.81 7.63 9.63
N LYS A 115 11.90 8.40 9.58
CA LYS A 115 12.34 9.09 8.34
C LYS A 115 12.63 8.14 7.17
N GLU A 116 13.18 6.94 7.42
CA GLU A 116 13.43 5.97 6.34
C GLU A 116 12.12 5.37 5.80
N ALA A 117 11.19 4.99 6.68
CA ALA A 117 9.85 4.55 6.29
C ALA A 117 9.05 5.63 5.54
N PHE A 118 9.17 6.89 5.97
CA PHE A 118 8.53 8.04 5.33
C PHE A 118 9.04 8.28 3.90
N ARG A 119 10.36 8.14 3.67
CA ARG A 119 10.93 8.28 2.31
C ARG A 119 10.33 7.28 1.33
N MET A 120 10.07 6.06 1.77
CA MET A 120 9.50 5.02 0.90
C MET A 120 8.13 5.41 0.33
N LYS A 121 7.41 6.37 0.94
CA LYS A 121 6.15 6.92 0.42
C LYS A 121 6.31 7.61 -0.95
N PHE A 122 7.52 8.05 -1.27
CA PHE A 122 7.88 8.69 -2.54
C PHE A 122 8.60 7.74 -3.51
N VAL A 123 8.49 6.43 -3.26
CA VAL A 123 9.04 5.38 -4.11
C VAL A 123 7.90 4.65 -4.82
N VAL A 124 7.99 4.55 -6.14
CA VAL A 124 7.05 3.85 -7.00
C VAL A 124 7.66 2.54 -7.46
N ARG A 125 6.92 1.46 -7.28
CA ARG A 125 7.36 0.10 -7.62
C ARG A 125 6.44 -0.42 -8.71
N ILE A 126 7.00 -0.75 -9.85
CA ILE A 126 6.27 -1.21 -11.03
C ILE A 126 6.79 -2.58 -11.41
N SER A 127 5.90 -3.54 -11.62
CA SER A 127 6.23 -4.83 -12.24
C SER A 127 5.15 -5.22 -13.24
N GLN A 128 5.47 -6.10 -14.17
CA GLN A 128 4.43 -6.80 -14.93
C GLN A 128 3.48 -7.45 -13.94
N CYS A 129 2.17 -7.29 -14.10
CA CYS A 129 1.21 -8.00 -13.27
C CYS A 129 1.00 -9.38 -13.89
N PRO A 130 1.31 -10.49 -13.21
CA PRO A 130 0.77 -11.78 -13.63
C PRO A 130 -0.74 -11.67 -13.44
N ILE A 131 -1.49 -11.47 -14.52
CA ILE A 131 -2.92 -11.15 -14.55
C ILE A 131 -3.68 -11.78 -13.38
N LEU A 132 -4.10 -10.93 -12.45
CA LEU A 132 -5.19 -11.14 -11.52
C LEU A 132 -6.13 -9.97 -11.79
N MET A 133 -7.20 -10.20 -12.55
CA MET A 133 -8.34 -9.29 -12.57
C MET A 133 -9.49 -9.98 -11.86
N GLU A 134 -9.70 -9.60 -10.60
CA GLU A 134 -11.06 -9.42 -10.08
C GLU A 134 -11.38 -7.94 -10.24
N PHE A 135 -11.81 -7.53 -11.43
CA PHE A 135 -12.52 -6.25 -11.59
C PHE A 135 -13.94 -6.46 -12.12
N ASP A 136 -14.28 -7.71 -12.42
CA ASP A 136 -15.55 -8.17 -13.00
C ASP A 136 -15.85 -9.65 -12.68
N ALA A 137 -15.12 -10.24 -11.72
CA ALA A 137 -15.19 -11.67 -11.35
C ALA A 137 -14.93 -12.65 -12.51
N ARG A 138 -14.23 -12.21 -13.58
CA ARG A 138 -13.88 -13.05 -14.73
C ARG A 138 -12.38 -13.18 -14.87
N ILE A 139 -11.95 -14.44 -14.95
CA ILE A 139 -10.54 -14.78 -15.11
C ILE A 139 -10.20 -14.79 -16.58
N ILE A 140 -9.35 -13.85 -16.98
CA ILE A 140 -8.82 -13.79 -18.33
C ILE A 140 -7.66 -14.78 -18.44
N SER A 141 -7.77 -15.74 -19.36
CA SER A 141 -6.75 -16.76 -19.59
C SER A 141 -5.46 -16.14 -20.12
N ARG A 142 -4.31 -16.59 -19.60
CA ARG A 142 -2.99 -16.14 -20.06
C ARG A 142 -2.58 -16.95 -21.28
N VAL A 143 -2.25 -16.28 -22.38
CA VAL A 143 -1.63 -16.93 -23.55
C VAL A 143 -0.21 -16.35 -23.71
N PRO A 144 0.86 -17.15 -23.49
CA PRO A 144 2.24 -16.67 -23.53
C PRO A 144 2.70 -16.01 -24.83
N GLN A 145 1.95 -16.20 -25.93
CA GLN A 145 2.28 -15.66 -27.25
C GLN A 145 1.62 -14.29 -27.54
N GLU A 146 0.71 -13.82 -26.70
CA GLU A 146 0.00 -12.58 -26.99
C GLU A 146 0.75 -11.36 -26.40
N GLU A 147 0.67 -10.20 -27.08
CA GLU A 147 1.43 -8.98 -26.75
C GLU A 147 0.84 -8.12 -25.61
N TRP A 148 -0.34 -8.46 -25.08
CA TRP A 148 -1.02 -7.71 -24.00
C TRP A 148 -0.40 -7.82 -22.58
N PRO A 149 0.49 -8.78 -22.21
CA PRO A 149 1.20 -8.75 -20.92
C PRO A 149 2.06 -7.49 -20.71
N HIS A 150 2.26 -6.70 -21.76
CA HIS A 150 2.99 -5.43 -21.72
C HIS A 150 2.12 -4.22 -21.36
N ARG A 151 0.78 -4.35 -21.36
CA ARG A 151 -0.14 -3.20 -21.19
C ARG A 151 -0.64 -2.99 -19.76
N ILE A 152 -0.51 -3.99 -18.89
CA ILE A 152 -1.05 -3.95 -17.51
C ILE A 152 0.09 -4.22 -16.51
N LYS A 153 0.48 -3.19 -15.75
CA LYS A 153 1.51 -3.27 -14.72
C LYS A 153 0.91 -3.05 -13.34
N LEU A 154 1.39 -3.83 -12.37
CA LEU A 154 1.06 -3.62 -10.98
C LEU A 154 1.94 -2.48 -10.46
N VAL A 155 1.30 -1.42 -9.98
CA VAL A 155 1.95 -0.30 -9.32
C VAL A 155 1.68 -0.44 -7.83
N SER A 156 2.72 -0.74 -7.05
CA SER A 156 2.60 -0.82 -5.60
C SER A 156 3.31 0.36 -4.95
N VAL A 157 2.54 1.21 -4.26
CA VAL A 157 3.06 2.35 -3.51
C VAL A 157 2.65 2.27 -2.06
N THR A 158 3.53 2.73 -1.18
CA THR A 158 3.18 3.00 0.21
C THR A 158 2.55 4.39 0.29
N GLY A 159 1.22 4.48 0.39
CA GLY A 159 0.54 5.76 0.64
C GLY A 159 0.85 6.32 2.03
N ILE A 160 0.61 7.62 2.24
CA ILE A 160 0.70 8.26 3.57
C ILE A 160 -0.31 7.55 4.48
N ASP A 161 0.15 7.07 5.64
CA ASP A 161 -0.66 6.28 6.57
C ASP A 161 -0.82 7.03 7.90
N PHE A 162 -2.01 7.01 8.46
CA PHE A 162 -2.34 7.59 9.76
C PHE A 162 -2.84 6.51 10.74
N ALA A 163 -2.37 5.26 10.57
CA ALA A 163 -2.65 4.11 11.43
C ALA A 163 -2.21 4.28 12.89
N GLY A 164 -1.43 5.32 13.17
CA GLY A 164 -0.96 5.63 14.49
C GLY A 164 0.09 4.63 14.94
N ARG A 165 0.87 4.07 14.01
CA ARG A 165 1.96 3.13 14.32
C ARG A 165 3.29 3.86 14.34
N ILE A 166 4.30 3.27 14.98
CA ILE A 166 5.67 3.79 15.02
C ILE A 166 6.27 4.01 13.61
N HIS A 167 5.80 3.26 12.62
CA HIS A 167 6.19 3.43 11.21
C HIS A 167 5.62 4.71 10.60
N ASP A 168 4.53 5.22 11.15
CA ASP A 168 3.80 6.43 10.71
C ASP A 168 4.23 7.66 11.52
N LEU A 169 5.25 7.55 12.39
CA LEU A 169 5.72 8.65 13.23
C LEU A 169 5.92 9.93 12.42
N ASN A 170 6.60 9.81 11.29
CA ASN A 170 6.87 10.95 10.43
C ASN A 170 5.65 11.43 9.65
N ASP A 171 4.67 10.57 9.36
CA ASP A 171 3.39 11.02 8.80
C ASP A 171 2.68 11.95 9.82
N ILE A 172 2.68 11.57 11.11
CA ILE A 172 2.11 12.39 12.20
C ILE A 172 2.87 13.70 12.39
N LEU A 173 4.19 13.63 12.57
CA LEU A 173 5.02 14.80 12.86
C LEU A 173 5.04 15.81 11.69
N THR A 174 4.83 15.33 10.46
CA THR A 174 4.87 16.18 9.26
C THR A 174 3.51 16.82 8.97
N TYR A 175 2.42 16.05 9.04
CA TYR A 175 1.13 16.52 8.55
C TYR A 175 0.15 16.96 9.64
N VAL A 176 0.32 16.52 10.90
CA VAL A 176 -0.59 16.91 11.99
C VAL A 176 0.03 18.04 12.81
N THR A 177 -0.42 19.27 12.57
CA THR A 177 0.20 20.49 13.13
C THR A 177 0.08 20.61 14.64
N ASN A 178 -0.95 20.01 15.23
CA ASN A 178 -1.18 19.99 16.69
C ASN A 178 -0.95 18.60 17.30
N TRP A 179 -0.06 17.77 16.74
CA TRP A 179 0.12 16.39 17.18
C TRP A 179 0.42 16.26 18.68
N GLN A 180 1.11 17.24 19.29
CA GLN A 180 1.43 17.27 20.72
C GLN A 180 0.19 17.32 21.62
N ASP A 181 -0.88 17.95 21.13
CA ASP A 181 -2.16 18.03 21.86
C ASP A 181 -3.02 16.79 21.59
N VAL A 182 -2.71 16.01 20.55
CA VAL A 182 -3.49 14.85 20.12
C VAL A 182 -2.98 13.57 20.79
N TYR A 183 -1.65 13.41 20.94
CA TYR A 183 -1.02 12.18 21.41
C TYR A 183 -0.38 12.35 22.78
N GLU A 184 -0.40 11.28 23.56
CA GLU A 184 0.37 11.25 24.81
C GLU A 184 1.86 11.34 24.49
N ILE A 185 2.62 12.10 25.29
CA ILE A 185 4.05 12.36 25.04
C ILE A 185 4.91 11.45 25.93
N ASP A 186 5.95 10.87 25.34
CA ASP A 186 7.04 10.25 26.10
C ASP A 186 7.97 11.35 26.65
N PRO A 187 8.12 11.49 27.98
CA PRO A 187 8.93 12.55 28.58
C PRO A 187 10.42 12.46 28.21
N ARG A 188 10.92 11.30 27.78
CA ARG A 188 12.33 11.13 27.41
C ARG A 188 12.60 11.58 25.99
N SER A 189 11.81 11.10 25.03
CA SER A 189 12.01 11.38 23.62
C SER A 189 11.34 12.67 23.15
N GLN A 190 10.37 13.20 23.90
CA GLN A 190 9.51 14.31 23.50
C GLN A 190 8.74 14.01 22.19
N LEU A 191 8.47 12.73 21.93
CA LEU A 191 7.72 12.23 20.78
C LEU A 191 6.40 11.58 21.24
N PRO A 192 5.46 11.29 20.32
CA PRO A 192 4.29 10.48 20.64
C PRO A 192 4.69 9.17 21.31
N ARG A 193 4.10 8.91 22.48
CA ARG A 193 4.37 7.72 23.27
C ARG A 193 3.89 6.49 22.51
N VAL A 194 4.80 5.54 22.35
CA VAL A 194 4.53 4.26 21.71
C VAL A 194 4.19 3.23 22.79
N TYR A 195 2.96 2.74 22.76
CA TYR A 195 2.50 1.63 23.57
C TYR A 195 2.78 0.32 22.85
N ASN A 196 3.11 -0.74 23.62
CA ASN A 196 3.32 -2.07 23.07
C ASN A 196 4.40 -2.10 21.97
N GLY A 197 5.30 -1.10 21.98
CA GLY A 197 6.34 -0.86 20.97
C GLY A 197 5.84 -0.72 19.52
N ARG A 198 4.53 -0.43 19.33
CA ARG A 198 3.95 -0.31 18.00
C ARG A 198 3.03 0.89 17.83
N ASP A 199 2.08 1.13 18.73
CA ASP A 199 0.95 2.06 18.47
C ASP A 199 1.05 3.31 19.35
N PHE A 200 0.72 4.47 18.79
CA PHE A 200 0.58 5.72 19.53
C PHE A 200 -0.77 5.75 20.27
N CYS A 201 -0.77 6.27 21.50
CA CYS A 201 -2.01 6.52 22.22
C CYS A 201 -2.45 7.97 22.07
N ARG A 202 -3.73 8.16 21.75
CA ARG A 202 -4.37 9.47 21.74
C ARG A 202 -4.68 9.90 23.18
N ILE A 203 -4.52 11.20 23.48
CA ILE A 203 -4.96 11.77 24.75
C ILE A 203 -6.48 11.58 24.90
N THR A 204 -6.91 11.02 26.02
CA THR A 204 -8.33 10.87 26.35
C THR A 204 -9.00 12.24 26.40
N ASN A 205 -10.10 12.42 25.66
CA ASN A 205 -10.77 13.72 25.46
C ASN A 205 -9.88 14.82 24.86
N GLY A 206 -8.74 14.47 24.27
CA GLY A 206 -7.88 15.42 23.57
C GLY A 206 -8.57 16.01 22.32
N PRO A 207 -8.08 17.15 21.81
CA PRO A 207 -8.60 17.76 20.58
C PRO A 207 -8.54 16.82 19.37
N ARG A 208 -9.24 17.21 18.31
CA ARG A 208 -9.06 16.62 16.98
C ARG A 208 -7.72 17.06 16.40
N GLY A 209 -7.14 16.22 15.55
CA GLY A 209 -5.99 16.56 14.74
C GLY A 209 -6.31 17.69 13.77
N LYS A 210 -5.33 18.57 13.58
CA LYS A 210 -5.33 19.65 12.59
C LYS A 210 -4.31 19.29 11.53
N LEU A 211 -4.74 19.19 10.28
CA LEU A 211 -3.86 18.87 9.16
C LEU A 211 -3.24 20.12 8.57
N ASP A 212 -1.97 20.05 8.21
CA ASP A 212 -1.41 20.90 7.17
C ASP A 212 -1.91 20.42 5.81
N LYS A 213 -3.06 20.95 5.41
CA LYS A 213 -3.75 20.53 4.18
C LYS A 213 -2.95 20.86 2.92
N ASN A 214 -2.22 21.97 2.92
CA ASN A 214 -1.47 22.41 1.76
C ASN A 214 -0.25 21.52 1.54
N LEU A 215 0.50 21.24 2.60
CA LEU A 215 1.64 20.33 2.53
C LEU A 215 1.20 18.93 2.11
N LEU A 216 0.14 18.41 2.76
CA LEU A 216 -0.39 17.08 2.44
C LEU A 216 -0.88 16.98 0.99
N LEU A 217 -1.64 17.97 0.50
CA LEU A 217 -2.11 17.99 -0.89
C LEU A 217 -0.94 18.01 -1.88
N ASN A 218 0.07 18.85 -1.64
CA ASN A 218 1.22 18.96 -2.51
C ASN A 218 2.00 17.63 -2.59
N ASP A 219 2.22 16.97 -1.46
CA ASP A 219 2.90 15.67 -1.44
C ASP A 219 2.06 14.57 -2.08
N LEU A 220 0.74 14.54 -1.86
CA LEU A 220 -0.16 13.59 -2.52
C LEU A 220 -0.16 13.77 -4.04
N MET A 221 -0.24 15.01 -4.52
CA MET A 221 -0.15 15.34 -5.95
C MET A 221 1.21 14.90 -6.51
N ARG A 222 2.30 15.20 -5.81
CA ARG A 222 3.65 14.81 -6.20
C ARG A 222 3.79 13.29 -6.31
N MET A 223 3.30 12.54 -5.34
CA MET A 223 3.28 11.08 -5.39
C MET A 223 2.45 10.55 -6.56
N ALA A 224 1.27 11.12 -6.81
CA ALA A 224 0.41 10.74 -7.94
C ALA A 224 1.10 11.02 -9.30
N ARG A 225 1.73 12.18 -9.46
CA ARG A 225 2.51 12.51 -10.67
C ARG A 225 3.61 11.50 -10.93
N LEU A 226 4.40 11.16 -9.91
CA LEU A 226 5.49 10.20 -10.06
C LEU A 226 4.97 8.83 -10.52
N ARG A 227 3.84 8.37 -9.96
CA ARG A 227 3.22 7.09 -10.34
C ARG A 227 2.77 7.10 -11.80
N LEU A 228 1.96 8.07 -12.18
CA LEU A 228 1.39 8.17 -13.52
C LEU A 228 2.48 8.38 -14.58
N ARG A 229 3.51 9.20 -14.29
CA ARG A 229 4.68 9.35 -15.17
C ARG A 229 5.49 8.07 -15.30
N ALA A 230 5.70 7.34 -14.20
CA ALA A 230 6.41 6.07 -14.25
C ALA A 230 5.62 5.05 -15.10
N CYS A 231 4.29 4.99 -14.96
CA CYS A 231 3.42 4.18 -15.81
C CYS A 231 3.52 4.57 -17.29
N ASP A 232 3.49 5.87 -17.59
CA ASP A 232 3.57 6.39 -18.95
C ASP A 232 4.91 6.04 -19.61
N ILE A 233 6.05 6.24 -18.91
CA ILE A 233 7.39 5.82 -19.38
C ILE A 233 7.43 4.32 -19.63
N GLU A 234 6.72 3.56 -18.81
CA GLU A 234 6.59 2.12 -18.89
C GLU A 234 5.56 1.66 -19.93
N LYS A 235 4.97 2.59 -20.70
CA LYS A 235 3.99 2.32 -21.76
C LYS A 235 2.74 1.58 -21.25
N VAL A 236 2.31 1.89 -20.04
CA VAL A 236 1.08 1.35 -19.45
C VAL A 236 -0.10 2.11 -20.04
N GLU A 237 -1.08 1.38 -20.59
CA GLU A 237 -2.28 1.98 -21.19
C GLU A 237 -3.39 2.19 -20.15
N VAL A 238 -3.54 1.24 -19.22
CA VAL A 238 -4.55 1.30 -18.15
C VAL A 238 -3.84 1.23 -16.81
N VAL A 239 -3.92 2.32 -16.04
CA VAL A 239 -3.35 2.41 -14.70
C VAL A 239 -4.44 2.15 -13.67
N VAL A 240 -4.17 1.26 -12.72
CA VAL A 240 -5.04 1.08 -11.54
C VAL A 240 -4.43 1.83 -10.36
N GLU A 241 -5.01 2.97 -10.01
CA GLU A 241 -4.66 3.73 -8.82
C GLU A 241 -5.42 3.14 -7.63
N THR A 242 -4.68 2.49 -6.74
CA THR A 242 -5.26 1.92 -5.53
C THR A 242 -5.24 2.96 -4.41
N GLY A 243 -6.34 3.05 -3.65
CA GLY A 243 -6.43 3.88 -2.45
C GLY A 243 -5.61 3.33 -1.26
N ILE A 244 -4.36 2.90 -1.48
CA ILE A 244 -3.50 2.32 -0.43
C ILE A 244 -3.26 3.38 0.64
N GLY A 245 -3.60 3.05 1.88
CA GLY A 245 -3.54 3.97 3.04
C GLY A 245 -4.87 4.67 3.34
N LEU A 246 -5.84 4.68 2.41
CA LEU A 246 -7.16 5.30 2.62
C LEU A 246 -8.15 4.37 3.31
N GLY A 247 -7.88 3.06 3.24
CA GLY A 247 -8.83 2.04 3.62
C GLY A 247 -8.89 1.71 5.10
N VAL A 248 -7.76 1.44 5.73
CA VAL A 248 -7.78 0.88 7.09
C VAL A 248 -7.62 1.98 8.15
N PHE A 249 -6.96 3.11 7.84
CA PHE A 249 -6.60 4.07 8.89
C PHE A 249 -6.34 5.51 8.42
N ALA A 250 -7.20 6.11 7.60
CA ALA A 250 -7.15 7.55 7.44
C ALA A 250 -7.66 8.20 8.75
N GLY A 251 -6.82 8.34 9.77
CA GLY A 251 -6.96 9.24 10.94
C GLY A 251 -8.32 9.41 11.61
N THR A 252 -9.24 8.43 11.54
CA THR A 252 -10.59 8.52 12.13
C THR A 252 -10.53 8.70 13.63
N THR A 253 -9.59 8.02 14.29
CA THR A 253 -9.36 8.10 15.74
C THR A 253 -8.98 9.49 16.23
N ILE A 254 -8.30 10.27 15.37
CA ILE A 254 -7.91 11.66 15.63
C ILE A 254 -8.77 12.67 14.86
N GLY A 255 -9.80 12.21 14.13
CA GLY A 255 -10.79 13.07 13.47
C GLY A 255 -10.36 13.75 12.17
N ILE A 256 -9.35 13.25 11.46
CA ILE A 256 -8.86 13.85 10.19
C ILE A 256 -9.22 13.04 8.94
N GLY A 257 -9.84 11.88 9.10
CA GLY A 257 -9.96 10.89 8.03
C GLY A 257 -10.69 11.33 6.77
N GLU A 258 -11.82 12.01 6.95
CA GLU A 258 -12.59 12.55 5.83
C GLU A 258 -11.77 13.57 5.03
N THR A 259 -11.03 14.44 5.71
CA THR A 259 -10.16 15.42 5.05
C THR A 259 -9.03 14.73 4.29
N VAL A 260 -8.39 13.69 4.83
CA VAL A 260 -7.34 12.94 4.11
C VAL A 260 -7.89 12.29 2.85
N ARG A 261 -9.07 11.66 2.92
CA ARG A 261 -9.72 11.04 1.75
C ARG A 261 -10.04 12.07 0.67
N ALA A 262 -10.63 13.20 1.06
CA ALA A 262 -10.95 14.28 0.12
C ALA A 262 -9.69 14.86 -0.54
N LEU A 263 -8.63 15.12 0.23
CA LEU A 263 -7.36 15.60 -0.32
C LEU A 263 -6.69 14.58 -1.26
N SER A 264 -6.86 13.28 -0.99
CA SER A 264 -6.31 12.21 -1.85
C SER A 264 -7.07 12.14 -3.18
N ALA A 265 -8.39 12.23 -3.15
CA ALA A 265 -9.21 12.31 -4.37
C ALA A 265 -8.85 13.57 -5.18
N LEU A 266 -8.80 14.74 -4.51
CA LEU A 266 -8.46 16.01 -5.12
C LEU A 266 -7.06 15.98 -5.76
N ALA A 267 -6.08 15.37 -5.09
CA ALA A 267 -4.72 15.25 -5.61
C ALA A 267 -4.67 14.50 -6.94
N ILE A 268 -5.36 13.36 -7.02
CA ILE A 268 -5.41 12.54 -8.25
C ILE A 268 -6.13 13.33 -9.34
N ARG A 269 -7.30 13.90 -9.05
CA ARG A 269 -8.07 14.71 -10.00
C ARG A 269 -7.22 15.82 -10.60
N LYS A 270 -6.58 16.65 -9.77
CA LYS A 270 -5.72 17.75 -10.23
C LYS A 270 -4.57 17.27 -11.10
N VAL A 271 -3.93 16.15 -10.75
CA VAL A 271 -2.85 15.60 -11.58
C VAL A 271 -3.36 15.12 -12.93
N LEU A 272 -4.55 14.50 -12.98
CA LEU A 272 -5.15 14.11 -14.25
C LEU A 272 -5.54 15.32 -15.10
N GLU A 273 -6.08 16.38 -14.49
CA GLU A 273 -6.40 17.64 -15.18
C GLU A 273 -5.15 18.34 -15.71
N GLU A 274 -4.09 18.43 -14.91
CA GLU A 274 -2.88 19.19 -15.24
C GLU A 274 -1.91 18.41 -16.15
N ASP A 275 -1.65 17.13 -15.84
CA ASP A 275 -0.66 16.31 -16.53
C ASP A 275 -1.27 15.32 -17.53
N GLY A 276 -2.56 15.00 -17.42
CA GLY A 276 -3.27 14.06 -18.28
C GLY A 276 -3.02 14.27 -19.78
N PRO A 277 -3.18 15.50 -20.31
CA PRO A 277 -2.96 15.81 -21.73
C PRO A 277 -1.53 15.55 -22.24
N THR A 278 -0.57 15.34 -21.34
CA THR A 278 0.84 15.14 -21.68
C THR A 278 1.29 13.67 -21.61
N TYR A 279 0.45 12.77 -21.11
CA TYR A 279 0.75 11.34 -21.13
C TYR A 279 0.60 10.81 -22.55
N GLN A 280 1.57 9.99 -22.99
CA GLN A 280 1.60 9.47 -24.36
C GLN A 280 0.95 8.09 -24.48
N ASN A 281 0.99 7.31 -23.40
CA ASN A 281 0.59 5.90 -23.39
C ASN A 281 -0.61 5.65 -22.47
N VAL A 282 -0.72 6.39 -21.36
CA VAL A 282 -1.84 6.21 -20.41
C VAL A 282 -3.14 6.69 -21.04
N CYS A 283 -4.06 5.77 -21.31
CA CYS A 283 -5.38 6.04 -21.89
C CYS A 283 -6.50 6.04 -20.85
N ALA A 284 -6.33 5.29 -19.76
CA ALA A 284 -7.32 5.21 -18.69
C ALA A 284 -6.66 5.08 -17.32
N VAL A 285 -7.30 5.68 -16.32
CA VAL A 285 -6.93 5.54 -14.91
C VAL A 285 -8.15 5.05 -14.15
N VAL A 286 -8.07 3.83 -13.61
CA VAL A 286 -9.10 3.19 -12.80
C VAL A 286 -8.77 3.41 -11.34
N ILE A 287 -9.71 3.92 -10.54
CA ILE A 287 -9.50 4.12 -9.11
C ILE A 287 -10.07 2.92 -8.33
N ALA A 288 -9.19 2.04 -7.88
CA ALA A 288 -9.53 0.90 -7.05
C ALA A 288 -9.55 1.30 -5.57
N LEU A 289 -10.75 1.50 -5.01
CA LEU A 289 -10.92 1.92 -3.62
C LEU A 289 -11.36 0.74 -2.75
N PRO A 290 -10.72 0.54 -1.59
CA PRO A 290 -11.18 -0.46 -0.66
C PRO A 290 -12.51 -0.01 -0.01
N ILE A 291 -13.52 -0.86 -0.08
CA ILE A 291 -14.84 -0.66 0.55
C ILE A 291 -14.79 -1.30 1.94
N PHE A 292 -14.93 -0.51 3.00
CA PHE A 292 -15.06 -1.01 4.37
C PHE A 292 -16.52 -0.90 4.82
N ASP A 293 -16.93 -1.87 5.62
CA ASP A 293 -18.33 -2.09 6.00
C ASP A 293 -19.07 -0.82 6.43
N VAL A 294 -20.29 -0.73 5.92
CA VAL A 294 -21.10 0.48 5.85
C VAL A 294 -21.73 0.76 7.21
N GLY A 295 -21.15 1.70 7.95
CA GLY A 295 -21.91 2.36 9.01
C GLY A 295 -23.03 3.20 8.37
N HIS A 296 -24.22 2.63 8.18
CA HIS A 296 -25.39 3.39 7.74
C HIS A 296 -25.76 4.42 8.83
N ARG A 297 -25.39 5.68 8.62
CA ARG A 297 -26.01 6.82 9.29
C ARG A 297 -26.84 7.57 8.25
N ASN A 298 -28.16 7.56 8.43
CA ASN A 298 -29.12 8.35 7.65
C ASN A 298 -29.13 8.06 6.13
N ASP A 299 -29.18 6.79 5.73
CA ASP A 299 -29.34 6.35 4.32
C ASP A 299 -28.31 6.87 3.30
N LYS A 300 -27.24 7.55 3.73
CA LYS A 300 -26.14 7.99 2.88
C LYS A 300 -24.89 7.18 3.17
N ARG A 301 -24.36 6.57 2.11
CA ARG A 301 -23.07 5.87 2.12
C ARG A 301 -21.95 6.90 2.28
N GLN A 302 -21.35 7.00 3.47
CA GLN A 302 -20.20 7.86 3.75
C GLN A 302 -18.89 7.06 3.78
N ASP A 303 -18.59 6.35 2.69
CA ASP A 303 -17.35 5.59 2.56
C ASP A 303 -16.35 6.30 1.63
N THR A 304 -15.14 5.73 1.53
CA THR A 304 -14.07 6.25 0.67
C THR A 304 -14.52 6.40 -0.78
N TYR A 305 -15.38 5.49 -1.25
CA TYR A 305 -15.94 5.54 -2.59
C TYR A 305 -16.76 6.81 -2.82
N GLN A 306 -17.71 7.13 -1.94
CA GLN A 306 -18.54 8.33 -2.11
C GLN A 306 -17.73 9.62 -2.11
N VAL A 307 -16.69 9.72 -1.26
CA VAL A 307 -15.81 10.91 -1.23
C VAL A 307 -15.10 11.12 -2.58
N PHE A 308 -14.67 10.04 -3.23
CA PHE A 308 -14.07 10.12 -4.55
C PHE A 308 -15.12 10.48 -5.61
N VAL A 309 -16.28 9.83 -5.61
CA VAL A 309 -17.39 10.17 -6.52
C VAL A 309 -17.74 11.65 -6.43
N ASP A 310 -17.93 12.17 -5.23
CA ASP A 310 -18.27 13.58 -5.00
C ASP A 310 -17.18 14.53 -5.51
N GLU A 311 -15.91 14.19 -5.30
CA GLU A 311 -14.78 15.01 -5.76
C GLU A 311 -14.63 15.01 -7.29
N PHE A 312 -14.84 13.86 -7.94
CA PHE A 312 -14.75 13.75 -9.40
C PHE A 312 -15.99 14.27 -10.13
N ASN A 313 -17.16 14.29 -9.49
CA ASN A 313 -18.41 14.81 -10.08
C ASN A 313 -18.60 16.33 -9.94
N GLN A 314 -17.76 17.04 -9.18
CA GLN A 314 -17.87 18.49 -8.98
C GLN A 314 -17.80 19.33 -10.28
N ASN A 315 -17.39 18.74 -11.42
CA ASN A 315 -17.16 19.46 -12.68
C ASN A 315 -17.96 18.99 -13.92
N ASN A 316 -18.99 18.15 -13.81
CA ASN A 316 -19.87 17.76 -14.95
C ASN A 316 -19.17 17.16 -16.21
N GLU A 317 -17.88 16.82 -16.15
CA GLU A 317 -17.25 15.97 -17.16
C GLU A 317 -17.31 14.52 -16.70
N SER A 318 -17.92 13.67 -17.53
CA SER A 318 -18.29 12.29 -17.27
C SER A 318 -17.07 11.40 -16.96
N LEU A 319 -16.55 11.46 -15.75
CA LEU A 319 -15.61 10.46 -15.24
C LEU A 319 -16.40 9.24 -14.77
N PHE A 320 -16.46 8.22 -15.62
CA PHE A 320 -17.03 6.93 -15.24
C PHE A 320 -16.09 6.24 -14.25
N LEU A 321 -16.47 6.25 -12.97
CA LEU A 321 -15.93 5.36 -11.95
C LEU A 321 -16.60 3.99 -12.13
N TYR A 322 -15.83 2.97 -12.50
CA TYR A 322 -16.26 1.56 -12.54
C TYR A 322 -15.90 0.85 -11.25
#